data_AF-A0A9W6YM90-F1
#
_entry.id   AF-A0A9W6YM90-F1
#
_cell.length_a   1.000
_cell.length_b   1.000
_cell.length_c   1.000
_cell.angle_alpha   90.00
_cell.angle_beta   90.00
_cell.angle_gamma   90.00
#
_symmetry.space_group_name_H-M   'P 1'
#
loop_
_entity.id
_entity.type
_entity.pdbx_description
1 polymer ?
#
loop_
_entity_poly.entity_id
_entity_poly.type
_entity_poly.pdbx_seq_one_letter_code
_entity_poly.pdbx_strand_id
1 'polypeptide(L)'
;MARDNGKYHLTHKLADFHAVSLYPSAMSELPGYVRGKGKLFKDSIPSDADYYVARVRFDSIDIKRHFPLLSFYENGSRNFTNDIVGRTMIVGKQALEDIVHFQVATYSVIEGIYWNEGFNDQITKTISKMSNARLKYKAESNPLQEVLKLMMNSSYGKLLMKPIVKTKVFVSGGEKKIDEYTRKNIHRMISRTPISDNLALFEEHKALSQHFSPVHLGIQILDSSKHIMNHVMCLAEDIDARIWYQGTDSMHIDYDSVQRLANAYRDLYSKELIGKQIGQFHVDFDLAGSKGNIFARESIILGKKSYLDVLACDGNDATGLHIRMKGIPSKLLEGDAYATYMKLFNGRSVSFDLTELCSININSKTQSVSKRTSFVRSFIGVDKLYRKARSFDKNITKKQVSTWAKSQKHIQQFSSRSKRFPLFKIASNNPNEWQMDLAFWEKQPILISVNINNRIGFAKLLNNKRAETVLKAIEDFVGKNEVLAIFSDNGSELSTNPLNRSLMSTLLVMVMQLRATTLSLER
;
A
#
# COMPACT_ATOMS: atom_id res chain seq x y z
N MET A 1 10.36 2.50 -10.56
CA MET A 1 11.17 3.65 -10.99
C MET A 1 11.47 3.44 -12.46
N ALA A 2 11.61 4.50 -13.27
CA ALA A 2 12.24 4.34 -14.59
C ALA A 2 13.76 4.47 -14.40
N ARG A 3 14.57 3.70 -15.15
CA ARG A 3 16.04 3.75 -15.10
C ARG A 3 16.50 5.21 -15.19
N ASP A 4 17.47 5.63 -14.38
CA ASP A 4 18.01 7.01 -14.37
C ASP A 4 17.00 8.16 -14.16
N ASN A 5 15.73 7.85 -13.84
CA ASN A 5 14.58 8.77 -13.96
C ASN A 5 14.37 9.31 -15.39
N GLY A 6 14.74 8.51 -16.40
CA GLY A 6 14.44 8.79 -17.81
C GLY A 6 12.98 8.55 -18.19
N LYS A 7 12.63 8.99 -19.40
CA LYS A 7 11.52 8.41 -20.17
C LYS A 7 12.11 7.51 -21.24
N TYR A 8 11.45 6.39 -21.52
CA TYR A 8 11.89 5.45 -22.55
C TYR A 8 10.75 5.11 -23.51
N HIS A 9 11.08 5.02 -24.78
CA HIS A 9 10.26 4.40 -25.81
C HIS A 9 11.14 3.32 -26.42
N LEU A 10 10.73 2.07 -26.23
CA LEU A 10 11.53 0.88 -26.48
C LEU A 10 10.74 0.01 -27.47
N THR A 11 11.39 -0.49 -28.51
CA THR A 11 10.77 -1.22 -29.62
C THR A 11 11.35 -2.63 -29.77
N HIS A 12 11.82 -3.20 -28.66
CA HIS A 12 12.41 -4.52 -28.54
C HIS A 12 11.72 -5.29 -27.40
N LYS A 13 11.95 -6.60 -27.31
CA LYS A 13 11.22 -7.46 -26.37
C LYS A 13 11.58 -7.17 -24.90
N LEU A 14 10.56 -6.90 -24.09
CA LEU A 14 10.67 -6.83 -22.62
C LEU A 14 9.77 -7.85 -21.93
N ALA A 15 10.13 -8.23 -20.71
CA ALA A 15 9.30 -8.96 -19.75
C ALA A 15 8.99 -8.08 -18.52
N ASP A 16 7.75 -8.06 -18.01
CA ASP A 16 7.46 -7.59 -16.64
C ASP A 16 7.73 -8.76 -15.67
N PHE A 17 8.95 -8.80 -15.15
CA PHE A 17 9.49 -9.89 -14.35
C PHE A 17 9.18 -9.66 -12.87
N HIS A 18 8.22 -10.40 -12.33
CA HIS A 18 7.54 -10.16 -11.06
C HIS A 18 7.89 -11.21 -10.00
N ALA A 19 8.28 -10.75 -8.80
CA ALA A 19 8.49 -11.58 -7.62
C ALA A 19 7.18 -12.22 -7.16
N VAL A 20 7.18 -13.53 -6.91
CA VAL A 20 6.00 -14.28 -6.50
C VAL A 20 5.64 -13.96 -5.06
N SER A 21 4.77 -12.97 -4.87
CA SER A 21 4.32 -12.48 -3.55
C SER A 21 5.50 -12.01 -2.68
N LEU A 22 6.05 -10.83 -3.01
CA LEU A 22 7.29 -10.32 -2.41
C LEU A 22 7.29 -10.23 -0.87
N TYR A 23 6.29 -9.58 -0.24
CA TYR A 23 6.28 -9.46 1.22
C TYR A 23 6.12 -10.82 1.94
N PRO A 24 5.28 -11.76 1.46
CA PRO A 24 5.29 -13.14 1.95
C PRO A 24 6.62 -13.87 1.75
N SER A 25 7.31 -13.64 0.62
CA SER A 25 8.66 -14.20 0.39
C SER A 25 9.66 -13.68 1.42
N ALA A 26 9.66 -12.37 1.67
CA ALA A 26 10.48 -11.75 2.71
C ALA A 26 10.20 -12.33 4.11
N MET A 27 8.92 -12.54 4.46
CA MET A 27 8.54 -13.19 5.72
C MET A 27 9.00 -14.66 5.84
N SER A 28 9.28 -15.34 4.72
CA SER A 28 9.81 -16.71 4.71
C SER A 28 11.34 -16.80 4.68
N GLU A 29 12.04 -15.76 4.23
CA GLU A 29 13.52 -15.70 4.24
C GLU A 29 14.10 -15.08 5.52
N LEU A 30 13.31 -14.36 6.30
CA LEU A 30 13.71 -13.91 7.64
C LEU A 30 13.94 -15.12 8.58
N PRO A 31 14.94 -15.08 9.49
CA PRO A 31 15.07 -16.05 10.60
C PRO A 31 13.85 -16.06 11.55
N GLY A 32 13.04 -15.02 11.48
CA GLY A 32 11.83 -14.81 12.28
C GLY A 32 11.68 -13.35 12.67
N TYR A 33 10.76 -13.06 13.58
CA TYR A 33 10.69 -11.76 14.25
C TYR A 33 11.63 -11.73 15.44
N VAL A 34 12.45 -10.68 15.57
CA VAL A 34 13.40 -10.59 16.68
C VAL A 34 12.68 -10.44 18.03
N ARG A 35 13.21 -11.08 19.06
CA ARG A 35 12.65 -11.13 20.41
C ARG A 35 13.35 -10.11 21.33
N GLY A 36 12.79 -9.94 22.52
CA GLY A 36 13.43 -9.18 23.59
C GLY A 36 13.15 -7.69 23.61
N LYS A 37 13.79 -7.00 24.56
CA LYS A 37 13.68 -5.55 24.70
C LYS A 37 14.78 -4.86 23.90
N GLY A 38 14.41 -3.92 23.04
CA GLY A 38 15.37 -3.12 22.28
C GLY A 38 16.32 -2.37 23.22
N LYS A 39 17.62 -2.61 23.04
CA LYS A 39 18.73 -2.02 23.81
C LYS A 39 19.35 -0.88 23.00
N LEU A 40 19.76 0.21 23.66
CA LEU A 40 20.44 1.33 23.00
C LEU A 40 21.92 1.00 22.77
N PHE A 41 22.48 1.52 21.68
CA PHE A 41 23.93 1.53 21.42
C PHE A 41 24.36 2.89 20.84
N LYS A 42 25.66 3.19 20.94
CA LYS A 42 26.30 4.41 20.44
C LYS A 42 27.66 4.06 19.82
N ASP A 43 28.06 4.80 18.79
CA ASP A 43 29.36 4.77 18.10
C ASP A 43 29.77 3.45 17.40
N SER A 44 29.27 2.29 17.84
CA SER A 44 29.50 0.97 17.23
C SER A 44 28.28 0.06 17.37
N ILE A 45 28.01 -0.76 16.35
CA ILE A 45 26.96 -1.79 16.41
C ILE A 45 27.50 -2.98 17.24
N PRO A 46 26.76 -3.47 18.26
CA PRO A 46 27.19 -4.63 19.05
C PRO A 46 27.36 -5.90 18.21
N SER A 47 28.43 -6.66 18.47
CA SER A 47 28.78 -7.88 17.73
C SER A 47 27.80 -9.04 17.92
N ASP A 48 26.99 -8.99 18.97
CA ASP A 48 25.94 -9.96 19.31
C ASP A 48 24.54 -9.54 18.80
N ALA A 49 24.44 -8.48 17.99
CA ALA A 49 23.16 -7.98 17.49
C ALA A 49 22.54 -8.88 16.39
N ASP A 50 21.60 -9.73 16.79
CA ASP A 50 20.65 -10.44 15.92
C ASP A 50 20.07 -9.48 14.87
N TYR A 51 19.55 -8.34 15.34
CA TYR A 51 18.98 -7.29 14.52
C TYR A 51 19.21 -5.91 15.14
N TYR A 52 19.31 -4.88 14.28
CA TYR A 52 19.41 -3.49 14.70
C TYR A 52 18.69 -2.53 13.75
N VAL A 53 18.38 -1.35 14.26
CA VAL A 53 18.06 -0.15 13.49
C VAL A 53 19.05 0.95 13.90
N ALA A 54 19.92 1.33 12.97
CA ALA A 54 21.04 2.23 13.20
C ALA A 54 20.79 3.61 12.57
N ARG A 55 21.28 4.66 13.23
CA ARG A 55 21.53 5.98 12.65
C ARG A 55 23.00 6.03 12.25
N VAL A 56 23.26 6.16 10.94
CA VAL A 56 24.60 6.12 10.34
C VAL A 56 24.82 7.33 9.45
N ARG A 57 26.08 7.74 9.27
CA ARG A 57 26.51 8.68 8.22
C ARG A 57 27.24 7.88 7.13
N PHE A 58 26.85 8.01 5.87
CA PHE A 58 27.60 7.40 4.76
C PHE A 58 28.82 8.23 4.40
N ASP A 59 29.96 7.59 4.23
CA ASP A 59 31.27 8.24 4.06
C ASP A 59 31.84 8.04 2.64
N SER A 60 31.57 6.90 1.99
CA SER A 60 31.80 6.67 0.56
C SER A 60 30.63 5.93 -0.09
N ILE A 61 30.62 5.90 -1.43
CA ILE A 61 29.73 5.06 -2.24
C ILE A 61 30.36 4.90 -3.63
N ASP A 62 30.84 3.70 -3.93
CA ASP A 62 31.72 3.50 -5.08
C ASP A 62 30.91 3.02 -6.30
N ILE A 63 29.84 2.21 -6.09
CA ILE A 63 28.93 1.76 -7.16
C ILE A 63 27.62 2.55 -7.15
N LYS A 64 27.43 3.35 -8.21
CA LYS A 64 26.26 4.22 -8.41
C LYS A 64 25.19 3.54 -9.28
N ARG A 65 24.34 2.73 -8.66
CA ARG A 65 23.25 1.98 -9.30
C ARG A 65 22.29 2.88 -10.10
N HIS A 66 21.84 2.42 -11.28
CA HIS A 66 20.80 3.09 -12.08
C HIS A 66 19.43 3.11 -11.38
N PHE A 67 19.24 2.17 -10.44
CA PHE A 67 18.17 2.18 -9.44
C PHE A 67 18.79 2.30 -8.04
N PRO A 68 18.97 3.52 -7.50
CA PRO A 68 19.61 3.71 -6.19
C PRO A 68 18.81 3.04 -5.07
N LEU A 69 19.50 2.42 -4.11
CA LEU A 69 18.84 1.61 -3.08
C LEU A 69 18.22 2.49 -1.95
N LEU A 70 18.87 3.62 -1.65
CA LEU A 70 18.44 4.55 -0.59
C LEU A 70 17.53 5.68 -1.08
N SER A 71 16.69 6.18 -0.17
CA SER A 71 15.80 7.33 -0.44
C SER A 71 15.48 8.24 0.74
N PHE A 72 15.58 9.53 0.49
CA PHE A 72 15.21 10.60 1.42
C PHE A 72 13.78 11.10 1.15
N TYR A 73 13.16 11.72 2.16
CA TYR A 73 11.82 12.33 2.03
C TYR A 73 11.92 13.85 2.03
N GLU A 74 11.54 14.48 0.93
CA GLU A 74 11.70 15.91 0.72
C GLU A 74 10.52 16.46 -0.10
N ASN A 75 10.10 17.69 0.19
CA ASN A 75 9.09 18.45 -0.57
C ASN A 75 7.76 17.72 -0.84
N GLY A 76 7.44 16.68 -0.07
CA GLY A 76 6.22 15.88 -0.20
C GLY A 76 6.41 14.51 -0.87
N SER A 77 7.60 14.18 -1.39
CA SER A 77 7.88 12.91 -2.07
C SER A 77 9.06 12.13 -1.49
N ARG A 78 9.21 10.89 -1.96
CA ARG A 78 10.29 9.94 -1.62
C ARG A 78 11.22 9.82 -2.83
N ASN A 79 12.38 10.47 -2.73
CA ASN A 79 13.37 10.55 -3.81
C ASN A 79 14.49 9.55 -3.52
N PHE A 80 14.74 8.64 -4.46
CA PHE A 80 15.89 7.73 -4.39
C PHE A 80 17.10 8.40 -5.02
N THR A 81 18.29 8.18 -4.49
CA THR A 81 19.54 8.75 -5.05
C THR A 81 20.79 7.99 -4.60
N ASN A 82 21.85 8.08 -5.40
CA ASN A 82 23.22 7.73 -5.01
C ASN A 82 23.93 8.89 -4.29
N ASP A 83 23.34 10.09 -4.25
CA ASP A 83 23.87 11.32 -3.61
C ASP A 83 23.82 11.25 -2.06
N ILE A 84 24.29 10.16 -1.44
CA ILE A 84 24.12 9.86 0.00
C ILE A 84 25.31 10.22 0.90
N VAL A 85 26.50 10.44 0.33
CA VAL A 85 27.73 10.74 1.09
C VAL A 85 27.55 11.99 1.96
N GLY A 86 28.09 11.94 3.17
CA GLY A 86 27.94 12.96 4.21
C GLY A 86 26.56 13.00 4.89
N ARG A 87 25.54 12.30 4.38
CA ARG A 87 24.19 12.32 4.97
C ARG A 87 24.06 11.33 6.12
N THR A 88 23.42 11.80 7.19
CA THR A 88 22.89 10.93 8.25
C THR A 88 21.57 10.30 7.81
N MET A 89 21.44 8.99 7.94
CA MET A 89 20.22 8.23 7.63
C MET A 89 19.90 7.20 8.73
N ILE A 90 18.64 6.78 8.83
CA ILE A 90 18.19 5.70 9.72
C ILE A 90 17.84 4.49 8.86
N VAL A 91 18.46 3.35 9.15
CA VAL A 91 18.41 2.11 8.35
C VAL A 91 18.30 0.88 9.27
N GLY A 92 17.59 -0.16 8.84
CA GLY A 92 17.64 -1.48 9.49
C GLY A 92 18.80 -2.32 8.96
N LYS A 93 19.17 -3.36 9.72
CA LYS A 93 20.32 -4.25 9.48
C LYS A 93 20.52 -4.64 8.02
N GLN A 94 19.57 -5.39 7.45
CA GLN A 94 19.69 -5.93 6.09
C GLN A 94 19.69 -4.83 5.01
N ALA A 95 19.02 -3.70 5.25
CA ALA A 95 19.09 -2.56 4.35
C ALA A 95 20.44 -1.85 4.40
N LEU A 96 21.17 -1.87 5.52
CA LEU A 96 22.53 -1.35 5.60
C LEU A 96 23.53 -2.31 4.93
N GLU A 97 23.40 -3.60 5.20
CA GLU A 97 24.18 -4.68 4.58
C GLU A 97 24.07 -4.65 3.04
N ASP A 98 22.84 -4.47 2.50
CA ASP A 98 22.60 -4.27 1.06
C ASP A 98 23.39 -3.10 0.47
N ILE A 99 23.51 -1.97 1.16
CA ILE A 99 24.17 -0.76 0.62
C ILE A 99 25.69 -0.93 0.66
N VAL A 100 26.21 -1.57 1.71
CA VAL A 100 27.64 -1.94 1.80
C VAL A 100 28.00 -2.91 0.68
N HIS A 101 27.18 -3.95 0.45
CA HIS A 101 27.48 -4.98 -0.54
C HIS A 101 27.22 -4.51 -1.98
N PHE A 102 26.00 -4.08 -2.31
CA PHE A 102 25.61 -3.76 -3.70
C PHE A 102 26.00 -2.36 -4.16
N GLN A 103 26.32 -1.42 -3.26
CA GLN A 103 26.76 -0.08 -3.62
C GLN A 103 28.21 0.23 -3.20
N VAL A 104 28.91 -0.70 -2.54
CA VAL A 104 30.30 -0.56 -2.04
C VAL A 104 30.44 0.77 -1.29
N ALA A 105 29.74 0.85 -0.16
CA ALA A 105 29.60 2.06 0.63
C ALA A 105 30.17 1.89 2.04
N THR A 106 31.01 2.84 2.47
CA THR A 106 31.48 2.93 3.85
C THR A 106 30.59 3.86 4.68
N TYR A 107 30.54 3.64 6.00
CA TYR A 107 29.69 4.42 6.90
C TYR A 107 30.26 4.50 8.33
N SER A 108 29.97 5.61 9.01
CA SER A 108 30.20 5.82 10.44
C SER A 108 28.89 5.58 11.20
N VAL A 109 28.94 4.73 12.22
CA VAL A 109 27.83 4.54 13.18
C VAL A 109 27.74 5.74 14.12
N ILE A 110 26.52 6.18 14.45
CA ILE A 110 26.28 7.24 15.44
C ILE A 110 25.62 6.62 16.68
N GLU A 111 24.47 5.97 16.48
CA GLU A 111 23.66 5.36 17.55
C GLU A 111 22.63 4.39 16.96
N GLY A 112 21.92 3.66 17.80
CA GLY A 112 20.75 2.91 17.36
C GLY A 112 20.08 2.10 18.46
N ILE A 113 19.16 1.23 18.03
CA ILE A 113 18.52 0.22 18.86
C ILE A 113 18.86 -1.16 18.29
N TYR A 114 19.32 -2.08 19.15
CA TYR A 114 19.61 -3.46 18.80
C TYR A 114 18.83 -4.46 19.68
N TRP A 115 18.79 -5.71 19.21
CA TRP A 115 18.23 -6.86 19.90
C TRP A 115 19.21 -8.04 19.74
N ASN A 116 19.30 -8.89 20.77
CA ASN A 116 20.24 -10.02 20.88
C ASN A 116 19.61 -11.20 21.68
N GLU A 117 18.28 -11.34 21.62
CA GLU A 117 17.52 -12.36 22.36
C GLU A 117 16.95 -13.45 21.42
N GLY A 118 17.52 -13.59 20.21
CA GLY A 118 17.11 -14.51 19.16
C GLY A 118 15.80 -14.15 18.47
N PHE A 119 15.29 -15.09 17.66
CA PHE A 119 14.12 -14.89 16.80
C PHE A 119 12.92 -15.76 17.20
N ASN A 120 11.74 -15.35 16.74
CA ASN A 120 10.49 -16.10 16.75
C ASN A 120 10.10 -16.42 15.30
N ASP A 121 10.30 -17.68 14.90
CA ASP A 121 10.11 -18.17 13.54
C ASP A 121 8.64 -18.43 13.15
N GLN A 122 7.68 -18.21 14.05
CA GLN A 122 6.26 -18.54 13.83
C GLN A 122 5.68 -17.84 12.58
N ILE A 123 6.17 -16.65 12.23
CA ILE A 123 5.77 -15.96 11.00
C ILE A 123 6.17 -16.75 9.75
N THR A 124 7.40 -17.27 9.70
CA THR A 124 7.95 -18.02 8.55
C THR A 124 7.07 -19.26 8.30
N LYS A 125 6.86 -20.06 9.35
CA LYS A 125 6.02 -21.27 9.38
C LYS A 125 4.59 -20.98 8.98
N THR A 126 4.01 -19.87 9.43
CA THR A 126 2.63 -19.49 9.12
C THR A 126 2.49 -19.08 7.65
N ILE A 127 3.39 -18.24 7.15
CA ILE A 127 3.34 -17.73 5.79
C ILE A 127 3.63 -18.83 4.76
N SER A 128 4.60 -19.73 5.00
CA SER A 128 4.84 -20.89 4.13
C SER A 128 3.61 -21.80 4.05
N LYS A 129 2.92 -22.05 5.17
CA LYS A 129 1.65 -22.82 5.18
C LYS A 129 0.55 -22.12 4.39
N MET A 130 0.36 -20.80 4.58
CA MET A 130 -0.65 -20.01 3.85
C MET A 130 -0.34 -19.93 2.35
N SER A 131 0.94 -19.84 1.98
CA SER A 131 1.38 -19.82 0.58
C SER A 131 1.11 -21.16 -0.11
N ASN A 132 1.47 -22.29 0.52
CA ASN A 132 1.20 -23.62 -0.02
C ASN A 132 -0.30 -23.90 -0.15
N ALA A 133 -1.11 -23.50 0.84
CA ALA A 133 -2.57 -23.55 0.74
C ALA A 133 -3.09 -22.68 -0.42
N ARG A 134 -2.54 -21.47 -0.60
CA ARG A 134 -2.89 -20.58 -1.71
C ARG A 134 -2.56 -21.19 -3.07
N LEU A 135 -1.41 -21.86 -3.21
CA LEU A 135 -1.01 -22.52 -4.46
C LEU A 135 -1.99 -23.64 -4.84
N LYS A 136 -2.39 -24.47 -3.86
CA LYS A 136 -3.45 -25.47 -4.05
C LYS A 136 -4.76 -24.82 -4.54
N TYR A 137 -5.29 -23.86 -3.79
CA TYR A 137 -6.54 -23.21 -4.16
C TYR A 137 -6.46 -22.45 -5.49
N LYS A 138 -5.30 -21.89 -5.87
CA LYS A 138 -5.11 -21.27 -7.20
C LYS A 138 -5.17 -22.30 -8.33
N ALA A 139 -4.64 -23.51 -8.13
CA ALA A 139 -4.75 -24.60 -9.12
C ALA A 139 -6.20 -25.11 -9.27
N GLU A 140 -6.95 -25.15 -8.16
CA GLU A 140 -8.38 -25.48 -8.14
C GLU A 140 -9.29 -24.38 -8.71
N SER A 141 -8.73 -23.24 -9.16
CA SER A 141 -9.46 -21.99 -9.46
C SER A 141 -10.33 -21.47 -8.30
N ASN A 142 -10.11 -21.95 -7.08
CA ASN A 142 -10.87 -21.65 -5.88
C ASN A 142 -10.52 -20.22 -5.37
N PRO A 143 -11.48 -19.27 -5.33
CA PRO A 143 -11.19 -17.89 -4.95
C PRO A 143 -10.71 -17.67 -3.51
N LEU A 144 -10.67 -18.71 -2.64
CA LEU A 144 -10.00 -18.65 -1.33
C LEU A 144 -8.52 -18.27 -1.47
N GLN A 145 -7.91 -18.51 -2.64
CA GLN A 145 -6.55 -18.05 -2.94
C GLN A 145 -6.41 -16.52 -2.86
N GLU A 146 -7.44 -15.73 -3.19
CA GLU A 146 -7.43 -14.27 -3.03
C GLU A 146 -7.58 -13.85 -1.56
N VAL A 147 -8.35 -14.60 -0.77
CA VAL A 147 -8.47 -14.36 0.69
C VAL A 147 -7.13 -14.60 1.38
N LEU A 148 -6.44 -15.70 1.06
CA LEU A 148 -5.10 -16.00 1.55
C LEU A 148 -4.07 -14.94 1.11
N LYS A 149 -4.08 -14.55 -0.18
CA LYS A 149 -3.27 -13.46 -0.73
C LYS A 149 -3.48 -12.15 0.01
N LEU A 150 -4.73 -11.78 0.29
CA LEU A 150 -5.08 -10.57 1.01
C LEU A 150 -4.59 -10.61 2.47
N MET A 151 -4.80 -11.72 3.19
CA MET A 151 -4.32 -11.87 4.56
C MET A 151 -2.78 -11.79 4.64
N MET A 152 -2.08 -12.55 3.79
CA MET A 152 -0.62 -12.54 3.73
C MET A 152 -0.09 -11.13 3.44
N ASN A 153 -0.61 -10.44 2.41
CA ASN A 153 -0.20 -9.07 2.07
C ASN A 153 -0.65 -8.01 3.10
N SER A 154 -1.68 -8.26 3.89
CA SER A 154 -2.14 -7.31 4.93
C SER A 154 -1.32 -7.40 6.23
N SER A 155 -0.67 -8.53 6.48
CA SER A 155 0.01 -8.83 7.76
C SER A 155 1.12 -7.82 8.11
N TYR A 156 2.10 -7.58 7.22
CA TYR A 156 3.15 -6.56 7.45
C TYR A 156 2.56 -5.15 7.62
N GLY A 157 1.48 -4.86 6.90
CA GLY A 157 0.77 -3.58 6.96
C GLY A 157 0.19 -3.27 8.34
N LYS A 158 -0.13 -4.30 9.15
CA LYS A 158 -0.55 -4.14 10.55
C LYS A 158 0.60 -3.71 11.46
N LEU A 159 1.81 -4.24 11.24
CA LEU A 159 3.00 -3.90 12.02
C LEU A 159 3.46 -2.44 11.79
N LEU A 160 3.25 -1.94 10.58
CA LEU A 160 3.60 -0.58 10.15
C LEU A 160 2.51 0.48 10.45
N MET A 161 1.47 0.16 11.22
CA MET A 161 0.40 1.11 11.53
C MET A 161 0.89 2.24 12.44
N LYS A 162 0.68 3.50 12.01
CA LYS A 162 1.03 4.70 12.78
C LYS A 162 0.29 4.76 14.14
N PRO A 163 0.96 5.16 15.25
CA PRO A 163 0.43 5.14 16.63
C PRO A 163 -0.93 5.80 16.96
N ILE A 164 -1.41 5.36 18.13
CA ILE A 164 -2.78 4.95 18.51
C ILE A 164 -3.92 6.00 18.74
N VAL A 165 -3.78 7.26 18.32
CA VAL A 165 -4.25 8.41 19.18
C VAL A 165 -5.67 9.01 19.02
N LYS A 166 -6.51 8.65 18.04
CA LYS A 166 -7.79 9.35 17.77
C LYS A 166 -9.01 8.45 17.63
N THR A 167 -10.05 8.69 18.41
CA THR A 167 -11.36 8.03 18.26
C THR A 167 -12.42 8.95 17.64
N LYS A 168 -13.48 8.33 17.12
CA LYS A 168 -14.72 8.98 16.69
C LYS A 168 -15.88 8.27 17.39
N VAL A 169 -16.64 9.00 18.21
CA VAL A 169 -17.75 8.47 19.01
C VAL A 169 -19.03 9.16 18.57
N PHE A 170 -20.05 8.38 18.24
CA PHE A 170 -21.40 8.88 17.97
C PHE A 170 -22.20 8.85 19.27
N VAL A 171 -22.79 9.99 19.64
CA VAL A 171 -23.60 10.13 20.87
C VAL A 171 -25.01 10.53 20.47
N SER A 172 -25.96 9.63 20.74
CA SER A 172 -27.38 9.82 20.49
C SER A 172 -28.18 10.00 21.78
N GLY A 173 -29.30 10.72 21.72
CA GLY A 173 -30.24 10.92 22.85
C GLY A 173 -30.46 12.38 23.26
N GLY A 174 -30.57 13.27 22.27
CA GLY A 174 -30.90 14.68 22.46
C GLY A 174 -29.81 15.53 23.11
N GLU A 175 -30.08 16.84 23.15
CA GLU A 175 -29.18 17.86 23.71
C GLU A 175 -28.64 17.47 25.08
N LYS A 176 -29.51 17.11 26.04
CA LYS A 176 -29.13 16.74 27.42
C LYS A 176 -28.00 15.70 27.47
N LYS A 177 -28.14 14.58 26.78
CA LYS A 177 -27.16 13.48 26.83
C LYS A 177 -25.89 13.79 26.04
N ILE A 178 -26.01 14.57 24.96
CA ILE A 178 -24.87 15.08 24.19
C ILE A 178 -24.06 16.08 25.04
N ASP A 179 -24.73 16.91 25.84
CA ASP A 179 -24.13 17.88 26.76
C ASP A 179 -23.51 17.23 28.01
N GLU A 180 -24.18 16.25 28.62
CA GLU A 180 -23.61 15.40 29.69
C GLU A 180 -22.31 14.73 29.20
N TYR A 181 -22.33 14.16 28.00
CA TYR A 181 -21.14 13.58 27.37
C TYR A 181 -20.06 14.63 27.07
N THR A 182 -20.45 15.82 26.61
CA THR A 182 -19.54 16.96 26.38
C THR A 182 -18.82 17.34 27.67
N ARG A 183 -19.55 17.56 28.77
CA ARG A 183 -18.99 17.92 30.08
C ARG A 183 -18.05 16.83 30.61
N LYS A 184 -18.46 15.56 30.54
CA LYS A 184 -17.66 14.42 31.06
C LYS A 184 -16.34 14.20 30.30
N ASN A 185 -16.33 14.43 28.98
CA ASN A 185 -15.19 14.10 28.11
C ASN A 185 -14.43 15.33 27.58
N ILE A 186 -14.74 16.55 28.05
CA ILE A 186 -14.16 17.82 27.56
C ILE A 186 -12.62 17.81 27.52
N HIS A 187 -11.98 17.18 28.49
CA HIS A 187 -10.51 17.04 28.60
C HIS A 187 -9.86 16.13 27.53
N ARG A 188 -10.67 15.41 26.73
CA ARG A 188 -10.21 14.57 25.59
C ARG A 188 -10.81 15.03 24.26
N MET A 189 -11.86 15.82 24.28
CA MET A 189 -12.60 16.25 23.09
C MET A 189 -11.76 17.17 22.19
N ILE A 190 -11.70 16.82 20.91
CA ILE A 190 -11.06 17.61 19.85
C ILE A 190 -12.12 18.45 19.12
N SER A 191 -13.29 17.87 18.87
CA SER A 191 -14.42 18.57 18.23
C SER A 191 -15.73 17.80 18.42
N ARG A 192 -16.82 18.53 18.69
CA ARG A 192 -18.21 18.07 18.56
C ARG A 192 -18.78 18.58 17.24
N THR A 193 -19.17 17.67 16.35
CA THR A 193 -19.89 17.98 15.11
C THR A 193 -21.35 17.56 15.28
N PRO A 194 -22.32 18.49 15.36
CA PRO A 194 -23.74 18.15 15.26
C PRO A 194 -24.03 17.48 13.91
N ILE A 195 -24.85 16.42 13.94
CA ILE A 195 -25.35 15.73 12.73
C ILE A 195 -26.87 15.88 12.66
N SER A 196 -27.54 15.82 13.80
CA SER A 196 -28.93 16.26 14.00
C SER A 196 -29.14 16.60 15.48
N ASP A 197 -30.31 17.12 15.83
CA ASP A 197 -30.70 17.50 17.20
C ASP A 197 -30.60 16.34 18.20
N ASN A 198 -30.66 15.10 17.69
CA ASN A 198 -30.56 13.86 18.46
C ASN A 198 -29.21 13.14 18.29
N LEU A 199 -28.26 13.66 17.50
CA LEU A 199 -27.00 12.97 17.19
C LEU A 199 -25.82 13.94 16.99
N ALA A 200 -24.77 13.75 17.78
CA ALA A 200 -23.47 14.41 17.58
C ALA A 200 -22.33 13.40 17.41
N LEU A 201 -21.37 13.76 16.57
CA LEU A 201 -20.09 13.06 16.40
C LEU A 201 -19.00 13.80 17.19
N PHE A 202 -18.41 13.11 18.15
CA PHE A 202 -17.24 13.56 18.90
C PHE A 202 -15.97 12.97 18.26
N GLU A 203 -14.98 13.80 17.97
CA GLU A 203 -13.60 13.36 17.72
C GLU A 203 -12.79 13.60 19.00
N GLU A 204 -12.05 12.60 19.49
CA GLU A 204 -11.40 12.64 20.81
C GLU A 204 -9.99 12.03 20.80
N HIS A 205 -9.15 12.46 21.75
CA HIS A 205 -7.84 11.90 22.04
C HIS A 205 -7.93 10.58 22.82
N LYS A 206 -7.05 9.63 22.46
CA LYS A 206 -6.80 8.38 23.21
C LYS A 206 -5.69 8.55 24.23
N ALA A 207 -5.70 7.70 25.26
CA ALA A 207 -4.67 7.69 26.31
C ALA A 207 -3.34 7.11 25.78
N LEU A 208 -2.23 7.81 26.06
CA LEU A 208 -0.90 7.47 25.54
C LEU A 208 -0.34 6.15 26.09
N SER A 209 -0.77 5.73 27.29
CA SER A 209 -0.34 4.50 27.97
C SER A 209 -0.79 3.20 27.27
N GLN A 210 -1.58 3.29 26.19
CA GLN A 210 -2.15 2.16 25.46
C GLN A 210 -1.61 2.05 24.03
N HIS A 211 -0.38 2.54 23.77
CA HIS A 211 0.18 2.66 22.41
C HIS A 211 1.45 1.83 22.22
N PHE A 212 1.28 0.60 21.74
CA PHE A 212 2.37 -0.26 21.31
C PHE A 212 2.40 -0.36 19.78
N SER A 213 3.60 -0.35 19.20
CA SER A 213 3.79 -0.44 17.74
C SER A 213 5.00 -1.34 17.44
N PRO A 214 4.82 -2.55 16.89
CA PRO A 214 5.90 -3.47 16.55
C PRO A 214 6.58 -3.07 15.22
N VAL A 215 6.83 -1.76 15.03
CA VAL A 215 7.28 -1.20 13.75
C VAL A 215 8.63 -1.76 13.31
N HIS A 216 9.50 -2.15 14.24
CA HIS A 216 10.79 -2.80 13.97
C HIS A 216 10.61 -4.16 13.27
N LEU A 217 9.58 -4.94 13.61
CA LEU A 217 9.22 -6.18 12.92
C LEU A 217 8.68 -5.89 11.52
N GLY A 218 7.94 -4.79 11.35
CA GLY A 218 7.53 -4.30 10.04
C GLY A 218 8.72 -3.85 9.16
N ILE A 219 9.76 -3.27 9.77
CA ILE A 219 10.99 -2.86 9.06
C ILE A 219 11.78 -4.08 8.60
N GLN A 220 11.90 -5.14 9.40
CA GLN A 220 12.54 -6.41 8.99
C GLN A 220 11.96 -6.94 7.66
N ILE A 221 10.63 -6.95 7.52
CA ILE A 221 9.95 -7.37 6.29
C ILE A 221 10.21 -6.40 5.14
N LEU A 222 10.20 -5.08 5.40
CA LEU A 222 10.51 -4.09 4.36
C LEU A 222 11.97 -4.17 3.90
N ASP A 223 12.90 -4.55 4.77
CA ASP A 223 14.31 -4.68 4.47
C ASP A 223 14.59 -5.96 3.69
N SER A 224 14.11 -7.11 4.16
CA SER A 224 14.13 -8.37 3.40
C SER A 224 13.41 -8.28 2.04
N SER A 225 12.28 -7.56 1.94
CA SER A 225 11.60 -7.34 0.65
C SER A 225 12.40 -6.48 -0.32
N LYS A 226 13.28 -5.60 0.17
CA LYS A 226 14.22 -4.85 -0.68
C LYS A 226 15.40 -5.73 -1.05
N HIS A 227 15.96 -6.49 -0.11
CA HIS A 227 17.05 -7.45 -0.31
C HIS A 227 16.75 -8.43 -1.47
N ILE A 228 15.56 -9.07 -1.47
CA ILE A 228 15.12 -9.96 -2.55
C ILE A 228 15.13 -9.25 -3.92
N MET A 229 14.62 -8.01 -3.99
CA MET A 229 14.64 -7.24 -5.23
C MET A 229 16.06 -6.79 -5.59
N ASN A 230 16.90 -6.46 -4.61
CA ASN A 230 18.26 -5.96 -4.81
C ASN A 230 19.20 -7.06 -5.32
N HIS A 231 19.07 -8.29 -4.79
CA HIS A 231 19.79 -9.48 -5.29
C HIS A 231 19.60 -9.70 -6.79
N VAL A 232 18.38 -9.46 -7.29
CA VAL A 232 18.03 -9.63 -8.71
C VAL A 232 18.40 -8.37 -9.52
N MET A 233 18.01 -7.18 -9.07
CA MET A 233 18.24 -5.93 -9.82
C MET A 233 19.72 -5.55 -9.92
N CYS A 234 20.52 -5.77 -8.87
CA CYS A 234 21.95 -5.42 -8.89
C CYS A 234 22.73 -6.42 -9.74
N LEU A 235 22.51 -7.73 -9.55
CA LEU A 235 23.10 -8.77 -10.42
C LEU A 235 22.73 -8.56 -11.89
N ALA A 236 21.49 -8.18 -12.19
CA ALA A 236 21.05 -7.85 -13.53
C ALA A 236 21.79 -6.63 -14.11
N GLU A 237 22.08 -5.61 -13.29
CA GLU A 237 22.90 -4.48 -13.70
C GLU A 237 24.37 -4.88 -13.92
N ASP A 238 24.94 -5.70 -13.02
CA ASP A 238 26.34 -6.17 -13.05
C ASP A 238 26.67 -7.07 -14.27
N ILE A 239 25.67 -7.75 -14.83
CA ILE A 239 25.82 -8.55 -16.07
C ILE A 239 25.27 -7.85 -17.33
N ASP A 240 24.83 -6.58 -17.25
CA ASP A 240 24.07 -5.86 -18.30
C ASP A 240 22.87 -6.66 -18.85
N ALA A 241 22.11 -7.30 -17.96
CA ALA A 241 20.76 -7.77 -18.19
C ALA A 241 19.79 -6.60 -17.94
N ARG A 242 19.57 -5.78 -18.97
CA ARG A 242 19.13 -4.40 -18.77
C ARG A 242 17.68 -4.27 -18.29
N ILE A 243 17.53 -3.66 -17.11
CA ILE A 243 16.25 -3.25 -16.54
C ILE A 243 15.97 -1.78 -16.88
N TRP A 244 14.78 -1.49 -17.40
CA TRP A 244 14.32 -0.15 -17.80
C TRP A 244 13.31 0.47 -16.82
N TYR A 245 12.55 -0.37 -16.12
CA TYR A 245 11.61 0.06 -15.09
C TYR A 245 11.49 -0.97 -13.95
N GLN A 246 11.11 -0.52 -12.76
CA GLN A 246 10.78 -1.38 -11.61
C GLN A 246 9.48 -0.99 -10.88
N GLY A 247 8.74 -1.99 -10.43
CA GLY A 247 7.59 -1.91 -9.54
C GLY A 247 8.00 -1.80 -8.07
N THR A 248 7.17 -2.29 -7.17
CA THR A 248 7.60 -2.64 -5.79
C THR A 248 8.30 -3.99 -5.77
N ASP A 249 7.89 -4.81 -6.74
CA ASP A 249 7.83 -6.27 -6.74
C ASP A 249 7.94 -6.83 -8.17
N SER A 250 8.17 -5.97 -9.17
CA SER A 250 8.32 -6.35 -10.59
C SER A 250 9.39 -5.49 -11.29
N MET A 251 9.80 -5.86 -12.50
CA MET A 251 10.74 -5.09 -13.32
C MET A 251 10.57 -5.33 -14.82
N HIS A 252 10.57 -4.26 -15.63
CA HIS A 252 10.66 -4.36 -17.09
C HIS A 252 12.11 -4.57 -17.47
N ILE A 253 12.45 -5.81 -17.82
CA ILE A 253 13.79 -6.27 -18.21
C ILE A 253 13.81 -6.71 -19.68
N ASP A 254 14.95 -6.56 -20.36
CA ASP A 254 15.18 -7.13 -21.69
C ASP A 254 14.87 -8.64 -21.69
N TYR A 255 13.89 -9.05 -22.51
CA TYR A 255 13.29 -10.39 -22.45
C TYR A 255 14.34 -11.50 -22.60
N ASP A 256 15.23 -11.37 -23.59
CA ASP A 256 16.26 -12.36 -23.91
C ASP A 256 17.36 -12.43 -22.82
N SER A 257 17.42 -11.47 -21.90
CA SER A 257 18.32 -11.51 -20.74
C SER A 257 17.75 -12.25 -19.52
N VAL A 258 16.47 -12.60 -19.50
CA VAL A 258 15.83 -13.27 -18.34
C VAL A 258 16.49 -14.61 -18.02
N GLN A 259 16.78 -15.45 -19.01
CA GLN A 259 17.44 -16.74 -18.78
C GLN A 259 18.92 -16.58 -18.38
N ARG A 260 19.61 -15.58 -18.91
CA ARG A 260 21.00 -15.24 -18.55
C ARG A 260 21.09 -14.80 -17.08
N LEU A 261 20.14 -13.98 -16.63
CA LEU A 261 20.00 -13.58 -15.23
C LEU A 261 19.65 -14.77 -14.33
N ALA A 262 18.74 -15.65 -14.74
CA ALA A 262 18.38 -16.83 -13.96
C ALA A 262 19.56 -17.81 -13.76
N ASN A 263 20.38 -18.01 -14.80
CA ASN A 263 21.61 -18.79 -14.68
C ASN A 263 22.58 -18.12 -13.70
N ALA A 264 22.96 -16.85 -13.92
CA ALA A 264 23.88 -16.13 -13.04
C ALA A 264 23.40 -16.08 -11.58
N TYR A 265 22.08 -15.98 -11.35
CA TYR A 265 21.49 -15.97 -10.01
C TYR A 265 21.59 -17.34 -9.32
N ARG A 266 21.36 -18.44 -10.05
CA ARG A 266 21.60 -19.79 -9.51
C ARG A 266 23.08 -19.98 -9.20
N ASP A 267 23.95 -19.58 -10.10
CA ASP A 267 25.39 -19.83 -9.99
C ASP A 267 26.00 -19.00 -8.84
N LEU A 268 25.49 -17.79 -8.56
CA LEU A 268 25.91 -16.94 -7.44
C LEU A 268 25.26 -17.30 -6.09
N TYR A 269 23.94 -17.58 -6.06
CA TYR A 269 23.18 -17.73 -4.81
C TYR A 269 22.74 -19.17 -4.51
N SER A 270 23.03 -20.15 -5.37
CA SER A 270 22.55 -21.55 -5.26
C SER A 270 21.02 -21.67 -5.12
N LYS A 271 20.26 -20.76 -5.75
CA LYS A 271 18.79 -20.68 -5.71
C LYS A 271 18.20 -20.60 -7.12
N GLU A 272 17.08 -21.29 -7.35
CA GLU A 272 16.35 -21.20 -8.64
C GLU A 272 15.51 -19.92 -8.72
N LEU A 273 15.91 -18.99 -9.59
CA LEU A 273 15.28 -17.67 -9.71
C LEU A 273 13.85 -17.74 -10.29
N ILE A 274 13.62 -18.61 -11.29
CA ILE A 274 12.36 -18.62 -12.05
C ILE A 274 11.43 -19.71 -11.53
N GLY A 275 10.17 -19.37 -11.28
CA GLY A 275 9.15 -20.37 -10.98
C GLY A 275 7.87 -19.81 -10.36
N LYS A 276 7.23 -20.62 -9.51
CA LYS A 276 5.89 -20.35 -8.95
C LYS A 276 5.87 -20.34 -7.41
N GLN A 277 7.01 -20.58 -6.77
CA GLN A 277 7.16 -20.57 -5.31
C GLN A 277 7.50 -19.16 -4.80
N ILE A 278 7.26 -18.92 -3.51
CA ILE A 278 7.79 -17.73 -2.83
C ILE A 278 9.33 -17.72 -2.88
N GLY A 279 9.91 -16.52 -2.98
CA GLY A 279 11.34 -16.32 -3.27
C GLY A 279 11.70 -16.35 -4.75
N GLN A 280 10.81 -16.81 -5.64
CA GLN A 280 11.03 -16.87 -7.08
C GLN A 280 10.37 -15.71 -7.83
N PHE A 281 10.70 -15.60 -9.12
CA PHE A 281 10.18 -14.61 -10.08
C PHE A 281 9.56 -15.31 -11.30
N HIS A 282 8.71 -14.59 -12.02
CA HIS A 282 8.06 -15.05 -13.26
C HIS A 282 7.70 -13.86 -14.15
N VAL A 283 7.41 -14.10 -15.44
CA VAL A 283 6.82 -13.05 -16.30
C VAL A 283 5.33 -12.95 -15.99
N ASP A 284 4.87 -11.77 -15.56
CA ASP A 284 3.48 -11.52 -15.10
C ASP A 284 2.71 -10.64 -16.10
N PHE A 285 2.87 -10.93 -17.39
CA PHE A 285 1.98 -10.42 -18.44
C PHE A 285 0.81 -11.39 -18.66
N ASP A 286 -0.37 -10.82 -18.87
CA ASP A 286 -1.61 -11.53 -19.22
C ASP A 286 -2.14 -11.02 -20.56
N LEU A 287 -2.56 -11.93 -21.44
CA LEU A 287 -2.99 -11.64 -22.81
C LEU A 287 -4.04 -12.66 -23.24
N ALA A 288 -5.31 -12.25 -23.29
CA ALA A 288 -6.41 -13.12 -23.67
C ALA A 288 -6.20 -13.74 -25.07
N GLY A 289 -6.24 -15.07 -25.15
CA GLY A 289 -6.07 -15.81 -26.41
C GLY A 289 -4.63 -16.04 -26.85
N SER A 290 -3.62 -15.65 -26.05
CA SER A 290 -2.21 -15.96 -26.34
C SER A 290 -1.91 -17.46 -26.27
N LYS A 291 -0.95 -17.90 -27.08
CA LYS A 291 -0.30 -19.20 -26.99
C LYS A 291 1.20 -18.99 -26.74
N GLY A 292 1.79 -19.85 -25.90
CA GLY A 292 3.20 -19.75 -25.53
C GLY A 292 3.50 -18.58 -24.57
N ASN A 293 4.67 -17.97 -24.70
CA ASN A 293 5.16 -16.94 -23.78
C ASN A 293 4.72 -15.54 -24.22
N ILE A 294 4.29 -14.73 -23.25
CA ILE A 294 3.83 -13.36 -23.48
C ILE A 294 4.98 -12.38 -23.20
N PHE A 295 5.19 -11.41 -24.10
CA PHE A 295 6.19 -10.36 -23.98
C PHE A 295 5.64 -9.01 -24.46
N ALA A 296 6.22 -7.92 -23.95
CA ALA A 296 6.00 -6.60 -24.54
C ALA A 296 6.92 -6.48 -25.77
N ARG A 297 6.36 -6.22 -26.96
CA ARG A 297 7.14 -5.91 -28.18
C ARG A 297 7.53 -4.45 -28.30
N GLU A 298 6.83 -3.58 -27.56
CA GLU A 298 7.06 -2.14 -27.51
C GLU A 298 6.58 -1.61 -26.15
N SER A 299 7.33 -0.69 -25.54
CA SER A 299 7.02 -0.10 -24.22
C SER A 299 7.26 1.41 -24.20
N ILE A 300 6.29 2.17 -23.67
CA ILE A 300 6.37 3.63 -23.48
C ILE A 300 6.36 3.93 -21.98
N ILE A 301 7.55 4.08 -21.40
CA ILE A 301 7.76 4.37 -19.98
C ILE A 301 7.84 5.90 -19.79
N LEU A 302 6.81 6.48 -19.16
CA LEU A 302 6.74 7.92 -18.87
C LEU A 302 7.26 8.29 -17.47
N GLY A 303 7.32 7.33 -16.55
CA GLY A 303 7.79 7.53 -15.18
C GLY A 303 7.19 6.57 -14.15
N LYS A 304 7.32 6.90 -12.87
CA LYS A 304 6.94 6.04 -11.73
C LYS A 304 5.43 5.73 -11.70
N LYS A 305 5.06 4.48 -12.04
CA LYS A 305 3.68 4.00 -12.20
C LYS A 305 2.92 4.74 -13.32
N SER A 306 3.63 5.04 -14.42
CA SER A 306 3.13 5.63 -15.67
C SER A 306 3.84 4.98 -16.86
N TYR A 307 3.29 3.88 -17.36
CA TYR A 307 3.82 3.15 -18.54
C TYR A 307 2.70 2.44 -19.32
N LEU A 308 2.97 2.15 -20.59
CA LEU A 308 2.12 1.35 -21.48
C LEU A 308 3.01 0.35 -22.22
N ASP A 309 2.58 -0.90 -22.30
CA ASP A 309 3.26 -1.97 -23.01
C ASP A 309 2.33 -2.56 -24.08
N VAL A 310 2.85 -2.75 -25.29
CA VAL A 310 2.17 -3.42 -26.40
C VAL A 310 2.55 -4.90 -26.33
N LEU A 311 1.60 -5.74 -25.93
CA LEU A 311 1.82 -7.17 -25.73
C LEU A 311 1.70 -7.96 -27.03
N ALA A 312 2.49 -9.02 -27.12
CA ALA A 312 2.43 -10.09 -28.11
C ALA A 312 2.86 -11.42 -27.46
N CYS A 313 2.77 -12.52 -28.20
CA CYS A 313 3.29 -13.83 -27.79
C CYS A 313 4.00 -14.56 -28.93
N ASP A 314 4.65 -15.68 -28.63
CA ASP A 314 5.43 -16.46 -29.60
C ASP A 314 4.64 -17.58 -30.31
N GLY A 315 3.48 -18.02 -29.77
CA GLY A 315 2.70 -19.12 -30.32
C GLY A 315 1.49 -18.75 -31.20
N ASN A 316 1.13 -17.47 -31.32
CA ASN A 316 0.13 -16.93 -32.27
C ASN A 316 0.14 -15.39 -32.30
N ASP A 317 -0.56 -14.80 -33.28
CA ASP A 317 -0.70 -13.35 -33.52
C ASP A 317 -1.57 -12.58 -32.50
N ALA A 318 -1.77 -13.13 -31.29
CA ALA A 318 -2.51 -12.41 -30.26
C ALA A 318 -1.74 -11.15 -29.84
N THR A 319 -2.44 -10.01 -29.76
CA THR A 319 -1.84 -8.72 -29.35
C THR A 319 -2.78 -7.96 -28.43
N GLY A 320 -2.22 -7.11 -27.57
CA GLY A 320 -2.98 -6.35 -26.57
C GLY A 320 -2.20 -5.19 -25.98
N LEU A 321 -2.80 -4.48 -25.02
CA LEU A 321 -2.17 -3.36 -24.31
C LEU A 321 -2.23 -3.56 -22.80
N HIS A 322 -1.07 -3.60 -22.14
CA HIS A 322 -0.98 -3.42 -20.69
C HIS A 322 -0.83 -1.92 -20.40
N ILE A 323 -1.73 -1.34 -19.61
CA ILE A 323 -1.81 0.14 -19.43
C ILE A 323 -1.77 0.50 -17.94
N ARG A 324 -0.78 1.29 -17.53
CA ARG A 324 -0.55 1.62 -16.12
C ARG A 324 -0.35 3.12 -15.88
N MET A 325 -1.44 3.90 -15.84
CA MET A 325 -1.40 5.34 -15.52
C MET A 325 -1.91 5.65 -14.10
N LYS A 326 -1.01 5.86 -13.12
CA LYS A 326 -1.42 6.09 -11.72
C LYS A 326 -2.27 7.36 -11.55
N GLY A 327 -3.56 7.15 -11.27
CA GLY A 327 -4.50 8.21 -10.89
C GLY A 327 -5.32 8.76 -12.05
N ILE A 328 -5.23 8.16 -13.24
CA ILE A 328 -6.23 8.26 -14.32
C ILE A 328 -6.94 6.90 -14.39
N PRO A 329 -8.28 6.84 -14.35
CA PRO A 329 -9.02 5.58 -14.57
C PRO A 329 -8.78 5.04 -15.98
N SER A 330 -8.74 3.71 -16.14
CA SER A 330 -8.51 3.05 -17.44
C SER A 330 -9.51 3.48 -18.52
N LYS A 331 -10.78 3.68 -18.14
CA LYS A 331 -11.85 4.15 -19.02
C LYS A 331 -11.58 5.48 -19.72
N LEU A 332 -10.76 6.37 -19.14
CA LEU A 332 -10.36 7.63 -19.78
C LEU A 332 -9.16 7.48 -20.74
N LEU A 333 -8.74 6.23 -21.02
CA LEU A 333 -7.66 5.86 -21.92
C LEU A 333 -8.11 4.85 -22.99
N GLU A 334 -9.35 4.35 -22.93
CA GLU A 334 -9.92 3.44 -23.92
C GLU A 334 -9.95 4.12 -25.31
N GLY A 335 -9.63 3.38 -26.37
CA GLY A 335 -9.52 3.90 -27.75
C GLY A 335 -8.20 4.60 -28.10
N ASP A 336 -7.76 5.62 -27.35
CA ASP A 336 -6.59 6.47 -27.71
C ASP A 336 -5.33 6.20 -26.85
N ALA A 337 -5.30 5.16 -26.01
CA ALA A 337 -4.22 4.85 -25.07
C ALA A 337 -2.80 5.07 -25.65
N TYR A 338 -2.45 4.37 -26.73
CA TYR A 338 -1.12 4.43 -27.34
C TYR A 338 -0.75 5.85 -27.78
N ALA A 339 -1.62 6.52 -28.54
CA ALA A 339 -1.37 7.87 -29.02
C ALA A 339 -1.37 8.90 -27.88
N THR A 340 -2.16 8.70 -26.81
CA THR A 340 -2.06 9.47 -25.57
C THR A 340 -0.71 9.30 -24.88
N TYR A 341 -0.19 8.07 -24.76
CA TYR A 341 1.15 7.82 -24.24
C TYR A 341 2.23 8.47 -25.13
N MET A 342 2.12 8.40 -26.45
CA MET A 342 3.04 9.07 -27.37
C MET A 342 2.96 10.61 -27.31
N LYS A 343 1.76 11.19 -27.17
CA LYS A 343 1.56 12.64 -26.91
C LYS A 343 2.32 13.05 -25.64
N LEU A 344 2.20 12.27 -24.56
CA LEU A 344 2.86 12.51 -23.27
C LEU A 344 4.36 12.25 -23.28
N PHE A 345 4.84 11.25 -24.03
CA PHE A 345 6.26 10.94 -24.21
C PHE A 345 6.97 12.16 -24.83
N ASN A 346 6.45 12.61 -25.99
CA ASN A 346 6.87 13.79 -26.75
C ASN A 346 6.63 15.14 -26.03
N GLY A 347 6.20 15.14 -24.76
CA GLY A 347 6.12 16.34 -23.94
C GLY A 347 4.94 17.27 -24.27
N ARG A 348 3.96 16.82 -25.05
CA ARG A 348 2.67 17.50 -25.19
C ARG A 348 1.89 17.37 -23.87
N SER A 349 0.96 18.29 -23.64
CA SER A 349 0.06 18.22 -22.47
C SER A 349 -1.22 17.47 -22.82
N VAL A 350 -1.70 16.62 -21.91
CA VAL A 350 -3.03 15.98 -21.98
C VAL A 350 -3.78 16.31 -20.70
N SER A 351 -5.10 16.50 -20.81
CA SER A 351 -6.01 16.71 -19.69
C SER A 351 -7.09 15.64 -19.73
N PHE A 352 -7.41 15.06 -18.58
CA PHE A 352 -8.50 14.11 -18.41
C PHE A 352 -9.49 14.70 -17.39
N ASP A 353 -10.79 14.75 -17.68
CA ASP A 353 -11.78 15.11 -16.66
C ASP A 353 -12.26 13.84 -15.94
N LEU A 354 -12.03 13.77 -14.64
CA LEU A 354 -12.43 12.62 -13.84
C LEU A 354 -13.86 12.74 -13.31
N THR A 355 -14.62 13.80 -13.62
CA THR A 355 -16.04 13.92 -13.23
C THR A 355 -16.92 12.89 -13.96
N GLU A 356 -16.58 12.52 -15.19
CA GLU A 356 -17.25 11.47 -15.99
C GLU A 356 -17.38 10.14 -15.23
N LEU A 357 -16.41 9.84 -14.35
CA LEU A 357 -16.34 8.59 -13.58
C LEU A 357 -16.37 8.81 -12.05
N CYS A 358 -16.23 10.05 -11.58
CA CYS A 358 -16.13 10.42 -10.17
C CYS A 358 -16.73 11.82 -9.91
N SER A 359 -17.99 11.98 -10.31
CA SER A 359 -18.83 13.17 -10.15
C SER A 359 -19.26 13.48 -8.71
N ILE A 360 -18.85 12.68 -7.73
CA ILE A 360 -19.23 12.83 -6.31
C ILE A 360 -18.02 13.30 -5.48
N ASN A 361 -18.26 14.30 -4.63
CA ASN A 361 -17.32 14.76 -3.62
C ASN A 361 -17.86 14.45 -2.21
N ILE A 362 -17.08 13.73 -1.41
CA ILE A 362 -17.43 13.37 -0.03
C ILE A 362 -16.45 14.08 0.91
N ASN A 363 -16.96 14.96 1.77
CA ASN A 363 -16.16 15.64 2.78
C ASN A 363 -16.27 14.92 4.13
N SER A 364 -15.34 14.00 4.41
CA SER A 364 -15.28 13.18 5.64
C SER A 364 -15.02 13.94 6.95
N LYS A 365 -14.97 15.28 6.93
CA LYS A 365 -14.99 16.14 8.13
C LYS A 365 -16.40 16.62 8.46
N THR A 366 -17.11 17.17 7.47
CA THR A 366 -18.49 17.68 7.61
C THR A 366 -19.54 16.60 7.34
N GLN A 367 -19.13 15.41 6.92
CA GLN A 367 -19.97 14.31 6.41
C GLN A 367 -20.90 14.72 5.25
N SER A 368 -20.62 15.85 4.59
CA SER A 368 -21.43 16.33 3.47
C SER A 368 -20.99 15.72 2.14
N VAL A 369 -21.98 15.44 1.29
CA VAL A 369 -21.82 14.92 -0.07
C VAL A 369 -22.28 16.01 -1.05
N SER A 370 -21.49 16.29 -2.08
CA SER A 370 -21.86 17.26 -3.12
C SER A 370 -21.45 16.78 -4.52
N LYS A 371 -22.10 17.32 -5.56
CA LYS A 371 -21.69 17.08 -6.96
C LYS A 371 -20.37 17.79 -7.22
N ARG A 372 -19.38 17.06 -7.73
CA ARG A 372 -18.10 17.60 -8.19
C ARG A 372 -18.28 18.13 -9.61
N THR A 373 -18.18 19.45 -9.77
CA THR A 373 -18.40 20.16 -11.05
C THR A 373 -17.15 20.24 -11.94
N SER A 374 -15.96 19.96 -11.41
CA SER A 374 -14.73 19.79 -12.19
C SER A 374 -13.75 18.87 -11.46
N PHE A 375 -13.05 17.99 -12.18
CA PHE A 375 -12.01 17.13 -11.62
C PHE A 375 -10.88 16.87 -12.62
N VAL A 376 -10.46 17.90 -13.35
CA VAL A 376 -9.43 17.78 -14.38
C VAL A 376 -8.08 17.42 -13.79
N ARG A 377 -7.45 16.37 -14.33
CA ARG A 377 -6.03 16.05 -14.15
C ARG A 377 -5.27 16.34 -15.43
N SER A 378 -4.43 17.38 -15.43
CA SER A 378 -3.50 17.66 -16.53
C SER A 378 -2.13 17.05 -16.27
N PHE A 379 -1.58 16.37 -17.27
CA PHE A 379 -0.15 16.16 -17.41
C PHE A 379 0.45 17.43 -18.04
N ILE A 380 1.28 18.16 -17.28
CA ILE A 380 1.89 19.42 -17.75
C ILE A 380 3.11 19.08 -18.60
N GLY A 381 2.93 19.13 -19.92
CA GLY A 381 4.00 19.01 -20.89
C GLY A 381 4.87 20.27 -20.98
N VAL A 382 6.08 20.11 -21.54
CA VAL A 382 7.07 21.19 -21.72
C VAL A 382 6.48 22.36 -22.51
N ASP A 383 5.56 22.12 -23.44
CA ASP A 383 4.88 23.18 -24.20
C ASP A 383 4.01 24.10 -23.32
N LYS A 384 3.25 23.55 -22.37
CA LYS A 384 2.39 24.35 -21.47
C LYS A 384 3.23 25.10 -20.45
N LEU A 385 4.32 24.48 -19.99
CA LEU A 385 5.33 25.10 -19.15
C LEU A 385 6.04 26.26 -19.88
N TYR A 386 6.39 26.08 -21.15
CA TYR A 386 7.05 27.07 -22.01
C TYR A 386 6.15 28.27 -22.32
N ARG A 387 4.88 28.04 -22.67
CA ARG A 387 3.90 29.13 -22.83
C ARG A 387 3.76 29.95 -21.54
N LYS A 388 3.71 29.29 -20.38
CA LYS A 388 3.64 29.96 -19.07
C LYS A 388 4.95 30.69 -18.69
N ALA A 389 6.11 30.17 -19.07
CA ALA A 389 7.38 30.88 -18.90
C ALA A 389 7.42 32.15 -19.77
N ARG A 390 7.00 32.06 -21.05
CA ARG A 390 6.94 33.22 -21.96
C ARG A 390 5.89 34.27 -21.63
N SER A 391 4.93 33.98 -20.74
CA SER A 391 4.05 35.02 -20.15
C SER A 391 4.69 35.78 -18.98
N PHE A 392 5.86 35.35 -18.48
CA PHE A 392 6.65 36.11 -17.50
C PHE A 392 7.87 36.79 -18.15
N ASP A 393 8.61 36.07 -19.02
CA ASP A 393 9.69 36.65 -19.84
C ASP A 393 9.64 36.10 -21.26
N LYS A 394 9.44 37.01 -22.23
CA LYS A 394 9.35 36.70 -23.66
C LYS A 394 10.65 36.13 -24.25
N ASN A 395 11.80 36.30 -23.59
CA ASN A 395 13.11 35.84 -24.06
C ASN A 395 13.39 34.37 -23.70
N ILE A 396 12.67 33.79 -22.73
CA ILE A 396 12.84 32.38 -22.35
C ILE A 396 12.52 31.47 -23.55
N THR A 397 13.51 30.69 -23.98
CA THR A 397 13.39 29.76 -25.11
C THR A 397 12.82 28.40 -24.70
N LYS A 398 12.21 27.68 -25.67
CA LYS A 398 11.74 26.30 -25.47
C LYS A 398 12.90 25.35 -25.10
N LYS A 399 14.13 25.63 -25.55
CA LYS A 399 15.34 24.87 -25.18
C LYS A 399 15.65 25.04 -23.69
N GLN A 400 15.68 26.28 -23.18
CA GLN A 400 15.88 26.55 -21.74
C GLN A 400 14.78 25.91 -20.89
N VAL A 401 13.50 26.00 -21.26
CA VAL A 401 12.41 25.37 -20.48
C VAL A 401 12.47 23.84 -20.55
N SER A 402 12.89 23.26 -21.67
CA SER A 402 13.11 21.81 -21.79
C SER A 402 14.25 21.35 -20.89
N THR A 403 15.40 22.04 -20.90
CA THR A 403 16.54 21.76 -20.03
C THR A 403 16.17 21.93 -18.56
N TRP A 404 15.48 23.02 -18.21
CA TRP A 404 15.00 23.25 -16.85
C TRP A 404 14.02 22.15 -16.42
N ALA A 405 12.99 21.85 -17.19
CA ALA A 405 12.02 20.80 -16.87
C ALA A 405 12.66 19.40 -16.71
N LYS A 406 13.73 19.10 -17.47
CA LYS A 406 14.54 17.89 -17.30
C LYS A 406 15.37 17.91 -16.00
N SER A 407 15.90 19.06 -15.59
CA SER A 407 16.64 19.20 -14.31
C SER A 407 15.73 19.11 -13.07
N GLN A 408 14.46 19.50 -13.18
CA GLN A 408 13.54 19.53 -12.05
C GLN A 408 13.03 18.13 -11.69
N LYS A 409 13.70 17.45 -10.75
CA LYS A 409 13.29 16.15 -10.16
C LYS A 409 11.81 16.11 -9.71
N HIS A 410 11.20 17.27 -9.45
CA HIS A 410 9.80 17.46 -9.05
C HIS A 410 8.79 17.37 -10.21
N ILE A 411 9.13 17.84 -11.43
CA ILE A 411 8.18 17.99 -12.54
C ILE A 411 7.78 16.63 -13.15
N GLN A 412 8.59 15.60 -12.94
CA GLN A 412 8.25 14.22 -13.27
C GLN A 412 7.24 13.56 -12.31
N GLN A 413 6.81 14.23 -11.22
CA GLN A 413 6.06 13.59 -10.13
C GLN A 413 4.70 14.26 -9.83
N PHE A 414 3.63 13.47 -9.96
CA PHE A 414 2.26 13.91 -9.71
C PHE A 414 1.91 13.99 -8.22
N SER A 415 1.78 15.22 -7.69
CA SER A 415 0.55 15.69 -7.01
C SER A 415 0.71 17.09 -6.41
N SER A 416 -0.40 17.81 -6.25
CA SER A 416 -0.44 19.02 -5.43
C SER A 416 -0.36 18.69 -3.94
N ARG A 417 0.34 19.54 -3.19
CA ARG A 417 0.64 19.38 -1.75
C ARG A 417 -0.63 19.52 -0.91
N SER A 418 -1.15 18.42 -0.37
CA SER A 418 -2.07 18.49 0.77
C SER A 418 -1.31 18.96 2.02
N LYS A 419 -1.93 19.81 2.85
CA LYS A 419 -1.33 20.24 4.12
C LYS A 419 -1.22 19.02 5.06
N ARG A 420 0.01 18.64 5.41
CA ARG A 420 0.28 17.67 6.48
C ARG A 420 -0.05 18.32 7.83
N PHE A 421 -0.92 17.67 8.61
CA PHE A 421 -1.01 17.89 10.05
C PHE A 421 -0.13 16.84 10.77
N PRO A 422 0.54 17.14 11.91
CA PRO A 422 1.66 16.30 12.34
C PRO A 422 1.30 15.01 13.11
N LEU A 423 0.07 14.83 13.61
CA LEU A 423 -0.22 13.92 14.74
C LEU A 423 -1.31 12.83 14.49
N PHE A 424 -0.86 11.60 14.22
CA PHE A 424 -1.38 10.26 14.66
C PHE A 424 -2.88 9.81 14.42
N LYS A 425 -3.33 8.60 14.90
CA LYS A 425 -4.45 7.78 14.29
C LYS A 425 -5.20 6.71 15.18
N ILE A 426 -6.53 6.49 15.05
CA ILE A 426 -7.38 5.31 15.52
C ILE A 426 -7.30 4.99 17.06
N ALA A 427 -7.63 3.89 17.80
CA ALA A 427 -8.36 2.57 17.74
C ALA A 427 -8.75 2.13 19.20
N SER A 428 -9.46 1.00 19.49
CA SER A 428 -10.14 0.73 20.80
C SER A 428 -9.59 -0.40 21.72
N ASN A 429 -10.26 -0.67 22.86
CA ASN A 429 -9.71 -1.41 24.02
C ASN A 429 -10.67 -2.26 24.90
N ASN A 430 -11.93 -2.53 24.52
CA ASN A 430 -12.84 -3.39 25.30
C ASN A 430 -13.06 -4.77 24.62
N PRO A 431 -12.93 -5.90 25.34
CA PRO A 431 -12.90 -7.24 24.74
C PRO A 431 -14.19 -7.65 24.03
N ASN A 432 -15.32 -7.00 24.30
CA ASN A 432 -16.62 -7.29 23.70
C ASN A 432 -16.98 -6.28 22.58
N GLU A 433 -15.98 -5.55 22.07
CA GLU A 433 -16.06 -4.76 20.83
C GLU A 433 -15.80 -5.66 19.61
N TRP A 434 -16.71 -5.67 18.64
CA TRP A 434 -16.60 -6.47 17.41
C TRP A 434 -16.70 -5.59 16.16
N GLN A 435 -15.88 -5.85 15.14
CA GLN A 435 -16.02 -5.25 13.82
C GLN A 435 -16.83 -6.18 12.92
N MET A 436 -17.97 -5.72 12.39
CA MET A 436 -18.83 -6.49 11.49
C MET A 436 -18.95 -5.85 10.10
N ASP A 437 -18.85 -6.68 9.08
CA ASP A 437 -18.95 -6.30 7.66
C ASP A 437 -19.71 -7.38 6.87
N LEU A 438 -20.23 -7.00 5.70
CA LEU A 438 -20.99 -7.87 4.79
C LEU A 438 -20.17 -8.12 3.52
N ALA A 439 -19.36 -9.18 3.55
CA ALA A 439 -18.56 -9.61 2.40
C ALA A 439 -19.43 -10.29 1.34
N PHE A 440 -18.92 -10.36 0.11
CA PHE A 440 -19.59 -10.98 -1.03
C PHE A 440 -18.71 -11.98 -1.74
N TRP A 441 -19.30 -13.11 -2.09
CA TRP A 441 -18.68 -14.22 -2.80
C TRP A 441 -19.62 -14.69 -3.90
N GLU A 442 -19.24 -14.57 -5.17
CA GLU A 442 -20.05 -15.04 -6.31
C GLU A 442 -21.52 -14.52 -6.29
N LYS A 443 -21.71 -13.31 -5.73
CA LYS A 443 -22.98 -12.61 -5.41
C LYS A 443 -23.71 -13.11 -4.15
N GLN A 444 -23.31 -14.22 -3.54
CA GLN A 444 -23.80 -14.65 -2.24
C GLN A 444 -23.19 -13.79 -1.11
N PRO A 445 -23.99 -13.30 -0.13
CA PRO A 445 -23.49 -12.52 1.00
C PRO A 445 -22.97 -13.40 2.13
N ILE A 446 -21.94 -12.89 2.84
CA ILE A 446 -21.35 -13.49 4.03
C ILE A 446 -21.28 -12.42 5.12
N LEU A 447 -21.94 -12.66 6.25
CA LEU A 447 -21.80 -11.82 7.44
C LEU A 447 -20.49 -12.21 8.14
N ILE A 448 -19.57 -11.27 8.29
CA ILE A 448 -18.30 -11.47 8.99
C ILE A 448 -18.30 -10.62 10.26
N SER A 449 -17.81 -11.18 11.36
CA SER A 449 -17.56 -10.48 12.62
C SER A 449 -16.15 -10.79 13.10
N VAL A 450 -15.35 -9.79 13.46
CA VAL A 450 -13.99 -9.94 13.98
C VAL A 450 -13.83 -9.14 15.25
N ASN A 451 -13.50 -9.82 16.34
CA ASN A 451 -13.28 -9.17 17.63
C ASN A 451 -12.17 -8.10 17.53
N ILE A 452 -12.42 -6.91 18.04
CA ILE A 452 -11.52 -5.75 17.88
C ILE A 452 -10.26 -5.88 18.73
N ASN A 453 -10.24 -6.75 19.74
CA ASN A 453 -9.12 -6.92 20.65
C ASN A 453 -8.45 -8.30 20.50
N ASN A 454 -9.17 -9.40 20.68
CA ASN A 454 -8.60 -10.76 20.59
C ASN A 454 -8.50 -11.33 19.15
N ARG A 455 -9.10 -10.65 18.16
CA ARG A 455 -9.06 -11.00 16.72
C ARG A 455 -9.69 -12.35 16.33
N ILE A 456 -10.46 -12.99 17.21
CA ILE A 456 -11.31 -14.13 16.86
C ILE A 456 -12.31 -13.70 15.79
N GLY A 457 -12.43 -14.50 14.74
CA GLY A 457 -13.31 -14.26 13.60
C GLY A 457 -14.48 -15.25 13.57
N PHE A 458 -15.67 -14.74 13.28
CA PHE A 458 -16.89 -15.46 12.99
C PHE A 458 -17.34 -15.13 11.57
N ALA A 459 -17.82 -16.11 10.82
CA ALA A 459 -18.35 -15.91 9.48
C ALA A 459 -19.61 -16.78 9.27
N LYS A 460 -20.64 -16.20 8.66
CA LYS A 460 -21.92 -16.87 8.37
C LYS A 460 -22.38 -16.54 6.96
N LEU A 461 -22.43 -17.56 6.10
CA LEU A 461 -23.07 -17.48 4.79
C LEU A 461 -24.56 -17.13 4.97
N LEU A 462 -25.04 -16.21 4.14
CA LEU A 462 -26.43 -15.78 4.12
C LEU A 462 -27.09 -16.21 2.80
N ASN A 463 -28.41 -16.43 2.83
CA ASN A 463 -29.16 -16.82 1.64
C ASN A 463 -29.36 -15.64 0.65
N ASN A 464 -29.34 -14.40 1.15
CA ASN A 464 -29.54 -13.17 0.38
C ASN A 464 -29.14 -11.93 1.22
N LYS A 465 -29.03 -10.75 0.59
CA LYS A 465 -28.65 -9.48 1.28
C LYS A 465 -29.82 -8.60 1.75
N ARG A 466 -31.03 -9.15 1.92
CA ARG A 466 -32.17 -8.38 2.44
C ARG A 466 -32.01 -8.09 3.92
N ALA A 467 -32.46 -6.90 4.31
CA ALA A 467 -32.78 -6.46 5.67
C ALA A 467 -32.96 -7.60 6.70
N GLU A 468 -34.08 -8.32 6.62
CA GLU A 468 -34.47 -9.38 7.57
C GLU A 468 -33.42 -10.51 7.71
N THR A 469 -32.81 -10.91 6.58
CA THR A 469 -31.84 -12.02 6.55
C THR A 469 -30.51 -11.60 7.21
N VAL A 470 -30.11 -10.34 7.06
CA VAL A 470 -28.94 -9.77 7.74
C VAL A 470 -29.23 -9.54 9.22
N LEU A 471 -30.38 -8.95 9.56
CA LEU A 471 -30.77 -8.68 10.95
C LEU A 471 -30.82 -9.97 11.78
N LYS A 472 -31.55 -10.99 11.31
CA LYS A 472 -31.62 -12.29 12.01
C LYS A 472 -30.25 -12.96 12.18
N ALA A 473 -29.32 -12.72 11.27
CA ALA A 473 -27.95 -13.22 11.39
C ALA A 473 -27.09 -12.43 12.39
N ILE A 474 -27.40 -11.16 12.64
CA ILE A 474 -26.80 -10.34 13.72
C ILE A 474 -27.42 -10.73 15.07
N GLU A 475 -28.73 -10.95 15.13
CA GLU A 475 -29.43 -11.46 16.32
C GLU A 475 -28.90 -12.84 16.75
N ASP A 476 -28.78 -13.79 15.81
CA ASP A 476 -28.14 -15.09 16.01
C ASP A 476 -26.67 -15.01 16.49
N PHE A 477 -25.98 -13.90 16.19
CA PHE A 477 -24.59 -13.68 16.60
C PHE A 477 -24.51 -13.08 18.01
N VAL A 478 -25.29 -12.03 18.30
CA VAL A 478 -25.36 -11.38 19.62
C VAL A 478 -25.95 -12.34 20.67
N GLY A 479 -26.92 -13.17 20.31
CA GLY A 479 -27.45 -14.21 21.21
C GLY A 479 -26.50 -15.37 21.51
N LYS A 480 -25.27 -15.38 20.96
CA LYS A 480 -24.26 -16.43 21.13
C LYS A 480 -22.88 -15.93 21.57
N ASN A 481 -22.68 -14.62 21.68
CA ASN A 481 -21.39 -13.99 21.97
C ASN A 481 -21.62 -12.77 22.88
N GLU A 482 -20.69 -12.50 23.80
CA GLU A 482 -20.74 -11.21 24.51
C GLU A 482 -20.37 -10.06 23.55
N VAL A 483 -21.27 -9.10 23.43
CA VAL A 483 -21.15 -7.95 22.52
C VAL A 483 -21.55 -6.67 23.25
N LEU A 484 -20.58 -5.81 23.53
CA LEU A 484 -20.81 -4.46 24.06
C LEU A 484 -21.06 -3.44 22.94
N ALA A 485 -20.36 -3.61 21.81
CA ALA A 485 -20.49 -2.71 20.67
C ALA A 485 -20.11 -3.41 19.36
N ILE A 486 -20.90 -3.16 18.31
CA ILE A 486 -20.62 -3.56 16.93
C ILE A 486 -20.19 -2.32 16.15
N PHE A 487 -19.05 -2.39 15.49
CA PHE A 487 -18.52 -1.37 14.60
C PHE A 487 -18.59 -1.89 13.17
N SER A 488 -19.13 -1.13 12.23
CA SER A 488 -19.02 -1.44 10.81
C SER A 488 -18.28 -0.32 10.10
N ASP A 489 -17.42 -0.64 9.14
CA ASP A 489 -16.64 0.33 8.36
C ASP A 489 -17.43 0.94 7.19
N ASN A 490 -18.76 0.92 7.27
CA ASN A 490 -19.71 1.62 6.37
C ASN A 490 -19.47 1.30 4.89
N GLY A 491 -19.27 0.02 4.58
CA GLY A 491 -19.26 -0.48 3.20
C GLY A 491 -20.54 -0.07 2.45
N SER A 492 -20.41 0.18 1.15
CA SER A 492 -21.51 0.62 0.27
C SER A 492 -22.73 -0.33 0.29
N GLU A 493 -22.50 -1.59 0.64
CA GLU A 493 -23.50 -2.65 0.80
C GLU A 493 -24.56 -2.32 1.86
N LEU A 494 -24.19 -1.59 2.92
CA LEU A 494 -25.11 -1.21 4.00
C LEU A 494 -25.84 0.12 3.73
N SER A 495 -25.34 0.97 2.83
CA SER A 495 -25.83 2.35 2.66
C SER A 495 -26.75 2.60 1.46
N THR A 496 -26.94 1.61 0.56
CA THR A 496 -27.44 1.82 -0.82
C THR A 496 -28.93 1.53 -1.06
N ASN A 497 -29.72 1.18 -0.04
CA ASN A 497 -31.15 0.92 -0.19
C ASN A 497 -31.95 1.58 0.96
N PRO A 498 -33.10 2.26 0.70
CA PRO A 498 -33.93 2.83 1.78
C PRO A 498 -34.37 1.79 2.83
N LEU A 499 -34.55 0.51 2.49
CA LEU A 499 -34.81 -0.56 3.46
C LEU A 499 -33.65 -0.77 4.45
N ASN A 500 -32.40 -0.52 4.06
CA ASN A 500 -31.25 -0.63 4.97
C ASN A 500 -31.15 0.53 5.96
N ARG A 501 -31.81 1.68 5.70
CA ARG A 501 -31.99 2.72 6.74
C ARG A 501 -32.84 2.21 7.88
N SER A 502 -33.89 1.43 7.57
CA SER A 502 -34.70 0.75 8.59
C SER A 502 -33.82 -0.14 9.47
N LEU A 503 -32.94 -0.96 8.87
CA LEU A 503 -32.02 -1.82 9.62
C LEU A 503 -31.03 -1.04 10.51
N MET A 504 -30.50 0.08 10.04
CA MET A 504 -29.65 0.95 10.86
C MET A 504 -30.42 1.55 12.05
N SER A 505 -31.70 1.92 11.88
CA SER A 505 -32.55 2.27 13.02
C SER A 505 -32.86 1.08 13.93
N THR A 506 -33.12 -0.12 13.41
CA THR A 506 -33.37 -1.32 14.24
C THR A 506 -32.15 -1.74 15.06
N LEU A 507 -30.94 -1.67 14.48
CA LEU A 507 -29.70 -1.87 15.24
C LEU A 507 -29.50 -0.78 16.31
N LEU A 508 -29.76 0.50 15.99
CA LEU A 508 -29.72 1.58 16.99
C LEU A 508 -30.72 1.33 18.13
N VAL A 509 -31.94 0.89 17.79
CA VAL A 509 -32.99 0.58 18.77
C VAL A 509 -32.58 -0.61 19.64
N MET A 510 -32.08 -1.72 19.09
CA MET A 510 -31.56 -2.83 19.89
C MET A 510 -30.42 -2.41 20.84
N VAL A 511 -29.47 -1.59 20.37
CA VAL A 511 -28.38 -1.04 21.19
C VAL A 511 -28.89 -0.10 22.29
N MET A 512 -30.04 0.55 22.09
CA MET A 512 -30.71 1.35 23.12
C MET A 512 -31.57 0.51 24.07
N GLN A 513 -32.16 -0.58 23.60
CA GLN A 513 -33.11 -1.41 24.36
C GLN A 513 -32.38 -2.40 25.28
N LEU A 514 -31.27 -3.00 24.84
CA LEU A 514 -30.38 -3.80 25.71
C LEU A 514 -29.85 -2.99 26.90
N ARG A 515 -29.53 -1.70 26.70
CA ARG A 515 -29.13 -0.79 27.79
C ARG A 515 -30.20 -0.58 28.85
N ALA A 516 -31.48 -0.76 28.53
CA ALA A 516 -32.56 -0.64 29.51
C ALA A 516 -32.65 -1.89 30.40
N THR A 517 -32.42 -3.08 29.83
CA THR A 517 -32.59 -4.36 30.55
C THR A 517 -31.44 -4.68 31.50
N THR A 518 -30.20 -4.28 31.19
CA THR A 518 -29.07 -4.49 32.13
C THR A 518 -29.15 -3.56 33.34
N LEU A 519 -29.68 -2.34 33.17
CA LEU A 519 -29.85 -1.36 34.25
C LEU A 519 -31.03 -1.65 35.19
N SER A 520 -31.82 -2.70 34.92
CA SER A 520 -32.91 -3.18 35.78
C SER A 520 -32.60 -4.48 36.52
N LEU A 521 -31.34 -4.94 36.53
CA LEU A 521 -30.86 -6.13 37.24
C LEU A 521 -29.75 -5.85 38.27
N GLU A 522 -29.39 -4.58 38.47
CA GLU A 522 -28.52 -4.12 39.56
C GLU A 522 -29.27 -3.12 40.48
N ARG A 523 -30.38 -3.58 41.07
CA ARG A 523 -31.10 -2.97 42.19
C ARG A 523 -31.75 -4.03 43.07
#